data_AF-A0A931MC77-F1
#
_entry.id   AF-A0A931MC77-F1
#
_cell.length_a   1.000
_cell.length_b   1.000
_cell.length_c   1.000
_cell.angle_alpha   90.00
_cell.angle_beta   90.00
_cell.angle_gamma   90.00
#
_symmetry.space_group_name_H-M   'P 1'
#
loop_
_entity.id
_entity.type
_entity.pdbx_description
1 polymer ?
#
loop_
_entity_poly.entity_id
_entity_poly.type
_entity_poly.pdbx_seq_one_letter_code
_entity_poly.pdbx_strand_id
1 'polypeptide(L)'
;MKCKAENSDRRKFCRECGALIANFCRKCGFHNSFGDKYCGGCGSSMSSAAPLPGGAGENTPSAAGILTSAKYTAEDIKELIDSQP
;
A
#
# COMPACT_ATOMS: atom_id res chain seq x y z
N MET A 1 -9.02 13.33 -25.11
CA MET A 1 -9.93 12.84 -24.05
C MET A 1 -9.75 11.33 -23.94
N LYS A 2 -9.57 10.76 -22.74
CA LYS A 2 -9.39 9.30 -22.54
C LYS A 2 -10.74 8.59 -22.74
N CYS A 3 -10.75 7.42 -23.38
CA CYS A 3 -11.96 6.77 -23.93
C CYS A 3 -12.98 6.19 -22.92
N LYS A 4 -12.81 6.42 -21.61
CA LYS A 4 -13.69 5.96 -20.52
C LYS A 4 -14.02 4.45 -20.50
N ALA A 5 -13.20 3.61 -21.14
CA ALA A 5 -13.39 2.17 -21.12
C ALA A 5 -13.13 1.60 -19.72
N GLU A 6 -13.99 0.68 -19.28
CA GLU A 6 -13.75 -0.12 -18.07
C GLU A 6 -12.53 -1.03 -18.29
N ASN A 7 -11.66 -1.13 -17.28
CA ASN A 7 -10.47 -1.95 -17.37
C ASN A 7 -10.21 -2.65 -16.04
N SER A 8 -9.69 -3.87 -16.10
CA SER A 8 -9.32 -4.63 -14.91
C SER A 8 -8.16 -3.96 -14.18
N ASP A 9 -8.13 -4.05 -12.85
CA ASP A 9 -7.12 -3.43 -11.97
C ASP A 9 -5.68 -3.90 -12.22
N ARG A 10 -5.52 -5.01 -12.94
CA ARG A 10 -4.21 -5.56 -13.31
C ARG A 10 -3.62 -4.95 -14.59
N ARG A 11 -4.36 -4.13 -15.34
CA ARG A 11 -3.87 -3.57 -16.60
C ARG A 11 -3.05 -2.29 -16.37
N LYS A 12 -1.93 -2.20 -17.07
CA LYS A 12 -1.05 -1.01 -17.05
C LYS A 12 -1.52 0.08 -18.02
N PHE A 13 -2.10 -0.35 -19.13
CA PHE A 13 -2.59 0.49 -20.22
C PHE A 13 -4.07 0.18 -20.51
N CYS A 14 -4.81 1.20 -20.94
CA CYS A 14 -6.20 1.07 -21.40
C CYS A 14 -6.27 0.13 -22.60
N ARG A 15 -7.17 -0.85 -22.55
CA ARG A 15 -7.34 -1.83 -23.64
C ARG A 15 -7.81 -1.21 -24.96
N GLU A 16 -8.52 -0.08 -24.89
CA GLU A 16 -9.12 0.58 -26.07
C GLU A 16 -8.21 1.69 -26.60
N CYS A 17 -7.77 2.63 -25.75
CA CYS A 17 -7.01 3.81 -26.18
C CYS A 17 -5.50 3.77 -25.88
N GLY A 18 -5.00 2.70 -25.26
CA GLY A 18 -3.56 2.55 -24.94
C GLY A 18 -3.03 3.48 -23.85
N ALA A 19 -3.85 4.36 -23.27
CA ALA A 19 -3.38 5.31 -22.29
C ALA A 19 -3.02 4.64 -20.94
N LEU A 20 -1.96 5.10 -20.29
CA LEU A 20 -1.55 4.61 -18.96
C LEU A 20 -2.67 4.83 -17.94
N ILE A 21 -2.99 3.79 -17.18
CA ILE A 21 -4.04 3.76 -16.14
C ILE A 21 -3.51 3.32 -14.77
N ALA A 22 -2.31 2.76 -14.75
CA ALA A 22 -1.61 2.34 -13.55
C ALA A 22 -0.52 3.35 -13.17
N ASN A 23 -0.33 3.57 -11.86
CA ASN A 23 0.79 4.36 -11.36
C ASN A 23 1.74 3.46 -10.54
N PHE A 24 2.98 3.32 -11.00
CA PHE A 24 3.99 2.53 -10.28
C PHE A 24 4.69 3.39 -9.25
N CYS A 25 4.84 2.88 -8.05
CA CYS A 25 5.67 3.53 -7.05
C CYS A 25 7.12 3.57 -7.52
N ARG A 26 7.68 4.78 -7.67
CA ARG A 26 9.09 4.97 -8.06
C ARG A 26 10.08 4.47 -7.00
N LYS A 27 9.62 4.29 -5.75
CA LYS A 27 10.46 3.83 -4.64
C LYS A 27 10.53 2.30 -4.54
N CYS A 28 9.39 1.60 -4.63
CA CYS A 28 9.33 0.14 -4.40
C CYS A 28 8.76 -0.67 -5.57
N GLY A 29 8.34 -0.03 -6.67
CA GLY A 29 7.77 -0.71 -7.83
C GLY A 29 6.33 -1.21 -7.68
N PHE A 30 5.69 -0.99 -6.52
CA PHE A 30 4.31 -1.42 -6.28
C PHE A 30 3.33 -0.76 -7.26
N HIS A 31 2.32 -1.52 -7.66
CA HIS A 31 1.28 -1.11 -8.61
C HIS A 31 0.14 -0.42 -7.86
N ASN A 32 -0.01 0.89 -8.04
CA ASN A 32 -1.06 1.69 -7.42
C ASN A 32 -2.07 2.18 -8.47
N SER A 33 -3.27 2.52 -8.01
CA SER A 33 -4.29 3.19 -8.81
C SER A 33 -3.92 4.65 -9.05
N PHE A 34 -4.38 5.24 -10.16
CA PHE A 34 -4.06 6.64 -10.51
C PHE A 34 -4.57 7.67 -9.50
N GLY A 35 -5.52 7.31 -8.63
CA GLY A 35 -6.06 8.15 -7.56
C GLY A 35 -5.36 8.00 -6.20
N ASP A 36 -4.44 7.05 -6.07
CA ASP A 36 -3.78 6.79 -4.80
C ASP A 36 -2.81 7.93 -4.45
N LYS A 37 -3.00 8.50 -3.25
CA LYS A 37 -2.12 9.58 -2.74
C LYS A 37 -0.82 9.03 -2.14
N TYR A 38 -0.86 7.81 -1.63
CA TYR A 38 0.25 7.10 -1.00
C TYR A 38 0.36 5.69 -1.57
N CYS A 39 1.58 5.16 -1.60
CA CYS A 39 1.84 3.82 -2.11
C CYS A 39 1.32 2.74 -1.13
N GLY A 40 0.41 1.88 -1.57
CA GLY A 40 -0.11 0.77 -0.76
C GLY A 40 0.95 -0.24 -0.31
N GLY A 41 2.05 -0.38 -1.06
CA GLY A 41 3.15 -1.30 -0.71
C GLY A 41 4.21 -0.75 0.26
N CYS A 42 4.42 0.57 0.36
CA CYS A 42 5.51 1.13 1.18
C CYS A 42 5.19 2.46 1.87
N GLY A 43 3.96 2.95 1.77
CA GLY A 43 3.48 4.19 2.38
C GLY A 43 4.03 5.49 1.79
N SER A 44 4.94 5.44 0.81
CA SER A 44 5.55 6.65 0.26
C SER A 44 4.56 7.47 -0.58
N SER A 45 4.60 8.80 -0.44
CA SER A 45 3.75 9.72 -1.20
C SER A 45 3.95 9.53 -2.71
N MET A 46 2.84 9.48 -3.45
CA MET A 46 2.84 9.40 -4.91
C MET A 46 2.77 10.78 -5.58
N SER A 47 2.48 11.84 -4.81
CA SER A 47 2.48 13.21 -5.32
C SER A 47 3.90 13.76 -5.39
N SER A 48 4.33 14.13 -6.60
CA SER A 48 5.60 14.82 -6.84
C SER A 48 5.49 16.33 -6.56
N ALA A 49 4.78 16.73 -5.51
CA ALA A 49 5.01 18.05 -4.95
C ALA A 49 6.29 17.93 -4.12
N ALA A 50 7.40 18.43 -4.66
CA ALA A 50 8.64 18.55 -3.90
C ALA A 50 8.29 19.21 -2.55
N PRO A 51 8.63 18.60 -1.41
CA PRO A 51 8.46 19.28 -0.15
C PRO A 51 9.31 20.55 -0.22
N LEU A 52 8.67 21.71 -0.05
CA LEU A 52 9.37 22.93 0.33
C LEU A 52 10.25 22.56 1.54
N PRO A 53 11.51 23.01 1.61
CA PRO A 53 12.36 22.75 2.76
C PRO A 53 11.79 23.52 3.95
N GLY A 54 10.93 22.86 4.73
CA GLY A 54 10.19 23.51 5.81
C GLY A 54 9.38 22.49 6.59
N GLY A 55 10.04 21.80 7.52
CA GLY A 55 9.41 21.01 8.56
C GLY A 55 9.50 19.51 8.32
N ALA A 56 10.53 18.90 8.89
CA ALA A 56 10.58 17.47 9.16
C ALA A 56 9.43 17.11 10.12
N GLY A 57 8.27 16.78 9.56
CA GLY A 57 7.35 15.84 10.19
C GLY A 57 7.93 14.44 9.95
N GLU A 58 8.87 14.06 10.82
CA GLU A 58 9.46 12.74 10.87
C GLU A 58 8.34 11.71 11.07
N ASN A 59 7.79 11.21 9.97
CA ASN A 59 7.06 9.95 9.97
C ASN A 59 8.09 8.85 9.74
N THR A 60 9.09 8.79 10.62
CA THR A 60 9.64 7.50 11.00
C THR A 60 8.44 6.68 11.46
N PRO A 61 8.16 5.49 10.90
CA PRO A 61 7.51 4.50 11.71
C PRO A 61 8.48 4.27 12.85
N SER A 62 8.22 4.96 13.98
CA SER A 62 8.81 4.56 15.25
C SER A 62 8.59 3.06 15.32
N ALA A 63 9.66 2.32 15.58
CA ALA A 63 9.64 0.89 15.79
C ALA A 63 8.92 0.55 17.12
N ALA A 64 7.69 1.04 17.26
CA ALA A 64 6.75 0.85 18.35
C ALA A 64 5.38 0.58 17.70
N GLY A 65 5.35 -0.48 16.91
CA GLY A 65 4.15 -0.99 16.28
C GLY A 65 4.24 -2.49 16.08
N ILE A 66 4.89 -3.21 17.00
CA ILE A 66 4.58 -4.63 17.18
C ILE A 66 3.12 -4.65 17.66
N LEU A 67 2.18 -4.84 16.73
CA LEU A 67 0.81 -5.25 17.00
C LEU A 67 0.82 -6.69 17.52
N THR A 68 1.62 -7.00 18.53
CA THR A 68 1.35 -8.17 19.35
C THR A 68 0.53 -7.64 20.49
N SER A 69 -0.79 -7.71 20.32
CA SER A 69 -1.67 -7.86 21.46
C SER A 69 -1.14 -9.05 22.25
N ALA A 70 -0.31 -8.81 23.26
CA ALA A 70 0.18 -9.80 24.18
C ALA A 70 -0.99 -10.26 25.05
N LYS A 71 -1.89 -11.05 24.45
CA LYS A 71 -3.05 -11.64 25.10
C LYS A 71 -3.03 -13.15 25.06
N TYR A 72 -2.19 -13.75 24.22
CA TYR A 72 -2.07 -15.18 24.09
C TYR A 72 -0.66 -15.60 24.48
N THR A 73 -0.57 -16.40 25.52
CA THR A 73 0.63 -17.13 25.91
C THR A 73 0.87 -18.29 24.94
N ALA A 74 2.05 -18.90 25.00
CA ALA A 74 2.32 -20.12 24.26
C ALA A 74 1.34 -21.25 24.62
N GLU A 75 0.80 -21.22 25.84
CA GLU A 75 -0.18 -22.19 26.34
C GLU A 75 -1.56 -21.96 25.71
N ASP A 76 -2.01 -20.70 25.60
CA ASP A 76 -3.27 -20.35 24.92
C ASP A 76 -3.24 -20.80 23.45
N ILE A 77 -2.10 -20.66 22.78
CA ILE A 77 -1.93 -21.09 21.39
C ILE A 77 -2.01 -22.62 21.28
N LYS A 78 -1.44 -23.34 22.25
CA LYS A 78 -1.47 -24.82 22.26
C LYS A 78 -2.89 -25.36 22.46
N GLU A 79 -3.68 -24.74 23.33
CA GLU A 79 -5.09 -25.14 23.58
C GLU A 79 -5.96 -24.98 22.33
N LEU A 80 -5.76 -23.88 21.58
CA LEU A 80 -6.49 -23.61 20.35
C LEU A 80 -6.21 -24.65 19.24
N ILE A 81 -4.97 -25.10 19.13
CA ILE A 81 -4.55 -26.11 18.13
C ILE A 81 -5.12 -27.49 18.48
N ASP A 82 -5.09 -27.86 19.77
CA ASP A 82 -5.57 -29.16 20.26
C ASP A 82 -7.11 -29.28 20.17
N SER A 83 -7.81 -28.15 20.17
CA SER A 83 -9.28 -28.07 20.09
C SER A 83 -9.85 -28.11 18.66
N GLN A 84 -9.02 -28.25 17.61
CA GLN A 84 -9.51 -28.44 16.24
C GLN A 84 -9.74 -29.94 15.96
N PRO A 85 -10.87 -30.34 15.34
CA PRO A 85 -11.20 -31.75 15.08
C PRO A 85 -10.27 -32.42 14.05
#